data_AF-W2NDU3-F1
#
_entry.id   AF-W2NDU3-F1
#
_cell.length_a   1.000
_cell.length_b   1.000
_cell.length_c   1.000
_cell.angle_alpha   90.00
_cell.angle_beta   90.00
_cell.angle_gamma   90.00
#
_symmetry.space_group_name_H-M   'P 1'
#
loop_
_entity.id
_entity.type
_entity.pdbx_description
1 polymer ?
#
loop_
_entity_poly.entity_id
_entity_poly.type
_entity_poly.pdbx_seq_one_letter_code
_entity_poly.pdbx_strand_id
1 'polypeptide(L)'
;MPRRVSWEERAVHVDAATADAVLEGMKSFSIDKSQTMACTICLVSEHKMLYRLLACASDTCCQVSAAKCRWRGKIVTCLETDHASIY
;
A
#
# COMPACT_ATOMS: atom_id res chain seq x y z
N MET A 1 -18.77 14.52 -2.78
CA MET A 1 -18.31 13.24 -2.19
C MET A 1 -16.91 12.94 -2.70
N PRO A 2 -15.97 12.45 -1.86
CA PRO A 2 -14.65 12.04 -2.33
C PRO A 2 -14.81 10.98 -3.42
N ARG A 3 -14.10 11.12 -4.55
CA ARG A 3 -14.10 10.08 -5.59
C ARG A 3 -13.52 8.80 -4.99
N ARG A 4 -14.27 7.70 -5.07
CA ARG A 4 -13.75 6.38 -4.69
C ARG A 4 -12.66 6.00 -5.69
N VAL A 5 -11.46 5.72 -5.18
CA VAL A 5 -10.40 5.13 -5.98
C VAL A 5 -10.69 3.63 -6.05
N SER A 6 -10.81 3.10 -7.26
CA SER A 6 -10.88 1.66 -7.49
C SER A 6 -9.46 1.11 -7.37
N TRP A 7 -9.15 0.52 -6.23
CA TRP A 7 -7.87 -0.13 -5.96
C TRP A 7 -7.80 -1.47 -6.71
N GLU A 8 -6.71 -1.74 -7.43
CA GLU A 8 -6.49 -3.01 -8.13
C GLU A 8 -5.68 -3.94 -7.23
N GLU A 9 -6.13 -5.17 -7.02
CA GLU A 9 -5.41 -6.12 -6.18
C GLU A 9 -4.11 -6.57 -6.84
N ARG A 10 -2.99 -6.36 -6.14
CA ARG A 10 -1.66 -6.86 -6.56
C ARG A 10 -1.26 -8.10 -5.79
N ALA A 11 -1.52 -8.10 -4.49
CA ALA A 11 -1.33 -9.25 -3.62
C ALA A 11 -2.30 -9.13 -2.44
N VAL A 12 -2.92 -10.22 -2.01
CA VAL A 12 -3.92 -10.20 -0.93
C VAL A 12 -3.57 -11.27 0.08
N HIS A 13 -3.52 -10.88 1.37
CA HIS A 13 -3.24 -11.76 2.50
C HIS A 13 -1.99 -12.63 2.29
N VAL A 14 -0.89 -11.99 1.90
CA VAL A 14 0.41 -12.66 1.73
C VAL A 14 1.30 -12.42 2.94
N ASP A 15 2.26 -13.31 3.19
CA ASP A 15 3.29 -13.12 4.21
C ASP A 15 4.23 -11.95 3.87
N ALA A 16 5.01 -11.51 4.86
CA ALA A 16 5.90 -10.37 4.74
C ALA A 16 6.94 -10.52 3.61
N ALA A 17 7.53 -11.70 3.41
CA ALA A 17 8.55 -11.91 2.38
C ALA A 17 7.95 -11.81 0.97
N THR A 18 6.77 -12.41 0.78
CA THR A 18 6.02 -12.27 -0.48
C THR A 18 5.59 -10.81 -0.71
N ALA A 19 5.15 -10.10 0.33
CA ALA A 19 4.78 -8.69 0.24
C ALA A 19 5.97 -7.81 -0.18
N ASP A 20 7.14 -8.02 0.43
CA ASP A 20 8.36 -7.28 0.11
C ASP A 20 8.81 -7.52 -1.33
N ALA A 21 8.76 -8.76 -1.82
CA ALA A 21 9.07 -9.07 -3.22
C ALA A 21 8.13 -8.35 -4.21
N VAL A 22 6.83 -8.27 -3.87
CA VAL A 22 5.86 -7.52 -4.67
C VAL A 22 6.15 -6.02 -4.64
N LEU A 23 6.53 -5.47 -3.47
CA LEU A 23 6.92 -4.07 -3.31
C LEU A 23 8.19 -3.71 -4.06
N GLU A 24 9.20 -4.58 -4.08
CA GLU A 24 10.43 -4.39 -4.84
C GLU A 24 10.17 -4.35 -6.35
N GLY A 25 9.22 -5.16 -6.84
CA GLY A 25 8.80 -5.15 -8.24
C GLY A 25 7.97 -3.92 -8.65
N MET A 26 7.54 -3.09 -7.70
CA MET A 26 6.76 -1.89 -7.98
C MET A 26 7.64 -0.67 -8.28
N LYS A 27 7.03 0.32 -8.95
CA LYS A 27 7.65 1.62 -9.19
C LYS A 27 8.08 2.26 -7.87
N SER A 28 9.25 2.89 -7.81
CA SER A 28 9.75 3.61 -6.64
C SER A 28 8.69 4.51 -6.01
N PHE A 29 8.49 4.36 -4.71
CA PHE A 29 7.40 5.01 -3.97
C PHE A 29 7.86 5.55 -2.61
N SER A 30 7.06 6.46 -2.07
CA SER A 30 7.16 6.94 -0.69
C SER A 30 5.82 6.78 0.02
N ILE A 31 5.85 6.79 1.36
CA ILE A 31 4.63 6.71 2.18
C ILE A 31 4.02 8.12 2.28
N ASP A 32 2.87 8.32 1.64
CA ASP A 32 2.10 9.57 1.66
C ASP A 32 1.25 9.68 2.93
N LYS A 33 0.73 8.54 3.42
CA LYS A 33 -0.05 8.47 4.65
C LYS A 33 0.26 7.17 5.38
N SER A 34 0.36 7.23 6.71
CA SER A 34 0.51 6.05 7.57
C SER A 34 -0.40 6.21 8.78
N GLN A 35 -1.29 5.25 8.99
CA GLN A 35 -2.21 5.26 10.14
C GLN A 35 -2.55 3.84 10.56
N THR A 36 -2.85 3.68 11.85
CA THR A 36 -3.31 2.41 12.38
C THR A 36 -4.84 2.35 12.36
N MET A 37 -5.42 1.19 12.03
CA MET A 37 -6.86 0.95 12.06
C MET A 37 -7.19 -0.49 12.49
N ALA A 38 -8.47 -0.80 12.69
CA ALA A 38 -8.91 -2.17 12.96
C ALA A 38 -8.46 -3.11 11.83
N CYS A 39 -7.98 -4.29 12.20
CA CYS A 39 -7.54 -5.27 11.21
C CYS A 39 -8.73 -5.79 10.40
N THR A 40 -8.54 -5.85 9.08
CA THR A 40 -9.51 -6.44 8.15
C THR A 40 -8.96 -7.68 7.46
N ILE A 41 -7.68 -7.99 7.69
CA ILE A 41 -6.99 -9.19 7.21
C ILE A 41 -7.41 -10.38 8.07
N CYS A 42 -7.44 -10.19 9.39
CA CYS A 42 -7.85 -11.19 10.35
C CYS A 42 -9.31 -10.94 10.75
N LEU A 43 -10.21 -11.87 10.41
CA LEU A 43 -11.66 -11.71 10.55
C LEU A 43 -12.17 -11.70 12.01
N VAL A 44 -11.36 -12.16 12.98
CA VAL A 44 -11.84 -12.55 14.32
C VAL A 44 -11.11 -11.83 15.45
N SER A 45 -10.13 -10.99 15.16
CA SER A 45 -9.19 -10.48 16.17
C SER A 45 -9.27 -8.96 16.34
N GLU A 46 -9.26 -8.51 17.60
CA GLU A 46 -9.33 -7.08 17.99
C GLU A 46 -8.00 -6.31 17.78
N HIS A 47 -7.01 -6.94 17.13
CA HIS A 47 -5.75 -6.28 16.87
C HIS A 47 -5.87 -5.24 15.74
N LYS A 48 -4.79 -4.50 15.58
CA LYS A 48 -4.69 -3.39 14.64
C LYS A 48 -3.90 -3.79 13.39
N MET A 49 -4.19 -3.12 12.29
CA MET A 49 -3.38 -3.15 11.07
C MET A 49 -2.87 -1.74 10.75
N LEU A 50 -1.73 -1.69 10.06
CA LEU A 50 -1.14 -0.48 9.53
C LEU A 50 -1.63 -0.24 8.11
N TYR A 51 -2.36 0.84 7.92
CA TYR A 51 -2.81 1.32 6.63
C TYR A 51 -1.86 2.39 6.10
N ARG A 52 -1.27 2.14 4.93
CA ARG A 52 -0.35 3.05 4.26
C ARG A 52 -0.84 3.37 2.86
N LEU A 53 -0.80 4.66 2.51
CA LEU A 53 -0.95 5.12 1.13
C LEU A 53 0.43 5.44 0.58
N LEU A 54 0.66 5.01 -0.66
CA LEU A 54 1.90 5.23 -1.39
C LEU A 54 1.70 6.31 -2.46
N ALA A 55 2.72 7.13 -2.64
CA ALA A 55 2.83 8.06 -3.76
C ALA A 55 4.08 7.73 -4.57
N CYS A 56 4.04 8.05 -5.86
CA CYS A 56 5.19 7.84 -6.75
C CYS A 56 6.38 8.71 -6.31
N ALA A 57 7.54 8.09 -6.19
CA ALA A 57 8.83 8.74 -5.92
C ALA A 57 9.86 8.50 -7.04
N SER A 58 9.44 7.96 -8.19
CA SER A 58 10.31 7.71 -9.34
C SER A 58 10.80 9.01 -9.99
N ASP A 59 12.12 9.19 -10.06
CA ASP A 59 12.76 10.32 -10.73
C ASP A 59 12.37 10.43 -12.20
N THR A 60 12.22 9.29 -12.89
CA THR A 60 11.77 9.25 -14.28
C THR A 60 10.41 9.93 -14.44
N CYS A 61 9.47 9.71 -13.51
CA CYS A 61 8.18 10.38 -13.54
C CYS A 61 8.29 11.89 -13.26
N CYS A 62 9.22 12.30 -12.39
CA CYS A 62 9.47 13.72 -12.11
C CYS A 62 10.08 14.46 -13.31
N GLN A 63 10.91 13.79 -14.11
CA GLN A 63 11.54 14.37 -15.29
C GLN A 63 10.58 14.48 -16.48
N VAL A 64 9.68 13.50 -16.65
CA VAL A 64 8.74 13.47 -17.79
C VAL A 64 7.64 14.54 -17.67
N SER A 65 7.25 14.93 -16.46
CA SER A 65 6.25 15.98 -16.29
C SER A 65 6.45 16.80 -15.03
N ALA A 66 6.25 18.12 -15.13
CA ALA A 66 6.20 19.01 -13.97
C ALA A 66 5.01 18.73 -13.02
N ALA A 67 3.98 18.03 -13.51
CA ALA A 67 2.87 17.58 -12.68
C ALA A 67 3.28 16.35 -11.85
N LYS A 68 2.79 16.26 -10.61
CA LYS A 68 2.98 15.06 -9.79
C LYS A 68 2.39 13.84 -10.49
N CYS A 69 3.15 12.75 -10.50
CA CYS A 69 2.69 11.46 -11.00
C CYS A 69 1.40 11.04 -10.26
N ARG A 70 0.40 10.61 -11.03
CA ARG A 70 -0.92 10.24 -10.49
C ARG A 70 -0.97 8.83 -9.91
N TRP A 71 0.09 8.05 -10.07
CA TRP A 71 0.19 6.71 -9.49
C TRP A 71 0.08 6.79 -7.98
N ARG A 72 -0.73 5.88 -7.42
CA ARG A 72 -0.92 5.68 -5.99
C ARG A 72 -0.95 4.18 -5.72
N GLY A 73 -0.45 3.81 -4.56
CA GLY A 73 -0.58 2.45 -4.04
C GLY A 73 -1.20 2.47 -2.64
N LYS A 74 -1.62 1.30 -2.17
CA LYS A 74 -2.15 1.09 -0.84
C LYS A 74 -1.58 -0.21 -0.29
N ILE A 75 -1.03 -0.16 0.92
CA ILE A 75 -0.61 -1.34 1.66
C ILE A 75 -1.38 -1.37 2.97
N VAL A 76 -1.92 -2.54 3.30
CA VAL A 76 -2.41 -2.83 4.64
C VAL A 76 -1.59 -3.98 5.21
N THR A 77 -1.03 -3.80 6.40
CA THR A 77 -0.20 -4.82 7.06
C THR A 77 -0.76 -5.12 8.44
N CYS A 78 -1.05 -6.38 8.73
CA CYS A 78 -1.44 -6.83 10.06
C CYS A 78 -0.29 -6.62 11.04
N LEU A 79 -0.53 -6.01 12.21
CA LEU A 79 0.54 -5.77 13.19
C LEU A 79 0.88 -6.99 14.05
N GLU A 80 0.10 -8.08 13.96
CA GLU A 80 0.32 -9.30 14.73
C GLU A 80 0.94 -10.43 13.89
N THR A 81 0.45 -10.62 12.66
CA THR A 81 0.92 -11.69 11.77
C THR A 81 1.91 -11.21 10.72
N ASP A 82 2.09 -9.90 10.58
CA ASP A 82 2.87 -9.24 9.52
C ASP A 82 2.40 -9.56 8.08
N HIS A 83 1.25 -10.22 7.94
CA HIS A 83 0.64 -10.43 6.64
C HIS A 83 0.17 -9.10 6.04
N ALA A 84 0.33 -8.96 4.73
CA ALA A 84 -0.02 -7.74 4.02
C ALA A 84 -0.98 -7.99 2.85
N SER A 85 -1.70 -6.94 2.47
CA SER A 85 -2.40 -6.86 1.19
C SER A 85 -2.02 -5.55 0.50
N ILE A 86 -1.71 -5.64 -0.79
CA ILE A 86 -1.17 -4.56 -1.61
C ILE A 86 -2.08 -4.31 -2.80
N TYR A 87 -2.33 -3.02 -3.05
CA TYR A 87 -3.19 -2.52 -4.11
C TYR A 87 -2.60 -1.28 -4.79
#